data_AF-A0A7V0YE53-F1
#
_entry.id   AF-A0A7V0YE53-F1
#
_cell.length_a   1.000
_cell.length_b   1.000
_cell.length_c   1.000
_cell.angle_alpha   90.00
_cell.angle_beta   90.00
_cell.angle_gamma   90.00
#
_symmetry.space_group_name_H-M   'P 1'
#
loop_
_entity.id
_entity.type
_entity.pdbx_description
1 polymer ?
#
loop_
_entity_poly.entity_id
_entity_poly.type
_entity_poly.pdbx_seq_one_letter_code
_entity_poly.pdbx_strand_id
1 'polypeptide(L)'
;MVSVRRIAQTQSEAYWKRDFKVRPEDIEAVYDLILEEGQPRTLGELAREVMARHCRCEAQAREPGEAVPYRPKEHYSVGQQLYFPHLGYLVGQVVGVRPGQNPRYGEFSVISVAIEGQEGAG
;
A
#
# COMPACT_ATOMS: atom_id res chain seq x y z
N MET A 1 -9.23 -25.80 -10.74
CA MET A 1 -9.16 -24.32 -10.73
C MET A 1 -7.69 -23.93 -10.71
N VAL A 2 -7.19 -23.23 -11.72
CA VAL A 2 -5.81 -22.72 -11.72
C VAL A 2 -5.82 -21.48 -10.83
N SER A 3 -5.28 -21.58 -9.61
CA SER A 3 -4.99 -20.39 -8.81
C SER A 3 -3.98 -19.55 -9.58
N VAL A 4 -4.44 -18.45 -10.18
CA VAL A 4 -3.55 -17.41 -10.71
C VAL A 4 -2.69 -16.96 -9.53
N ARG A 5 -1.41 -17.32 -9.53
CA ARG A 5 -0.46 -16.79 -8.55
C ARG A 5 -0.53 -15.27 -8.67
N ARG A 6 -1.05 -14.58 -7.63
CA ARG A 6 -1.00 -13.12 -7.56
C ARG A 6 0.46 -12.71 -7.48
N ILE A 7 1.03 -12.29 -8.61
CA ILE A 7 2.37 -11.71 -8.67
C ILE A 7 2.33 -10.37 -7.92
N ALA A 8 3.34 -10.13 -7.10
CA ALA A 8 3.49 -8.85 -6.38
C ALA A 8 3.56 -7.69 -7.38
N GLN A 9 2.94 -6.55 -7.07
CA GLN A 9 2.95 -5.38 -7.94
C GLN A 9 4.39 -4.88 -8.15
N THR A 10 5.20 -4.91 -7.09
CA THR A 10 6.64 -4.59 -7.12
C THR A 10 7.47 -5.54 -7.98
N GLN A 11 6.95 -6.72 -8.35
CA GLN A 11 7.57 -7.65 -9.30
C GLN A 11 7.12 -7.44 -10.74
N SER A 12 6.36 -6.37 -11.02
CA SER A 12 5.92 -6.01 -12.36
C SER A 12 6.64 -4.76 -12.87
N GLU A 13 6.96 -4.76 -14.16
CA GLU A 13 7.52 -3.58 -14.82
C GLU A 13 6.53 -2.40 -14.83
N ALA A 14 5.23 -2.70 -14.99
CA ALA A 14 4.17 -1.70 -15.06
C ALA A 14 4.13 -0.82 -13.81
N TYR A 15 4.29 -1.43 -12.63
CA TYR A 15 4.36 -0.70 -11.37
C TYR A 15 5.47 0.34 -11.38
N TRP A 16 6.71 -0.07 -11.66
CA TRP A 16 7.87 0.84 -11.63
C TRP A 16 7.82 1.93 -12.72
N LYS A 17 7.23 1.63 -13.89
CA LYS A 17 7.16 2.60 -15.00
C LYS A 17 5.98 3.56 -14.92
N ARG A 18 4.83 3.12 -14.41
CA ARG A 18 3.57 3.89 -14.49
C ARG A 18 3.06 4.33 -13.13
N ASP A 19 3.10 3.44 -12.15
CA ASP A 19 2.38 3.60 -10.89
C ASP A 19 3.27 4.14 -9.77
N PHE A 20 4.57 3.84 -9.80
CA PHE A 20 5.53 4.30 -8.79
C PHE A 20 5.59 5.83 -8.77
N LYS A 21 5.45 6.36 -7.56
CA LYS A 21 5.64 7.77 -7.22
C LYS A 21 6.47 7.81 -5.95
N VAL A 22 7.45 8.69 -5.94
CA VAL A 22 8.21 9.00 -4.72
C VAL A 22 7.26 9.60 -3.70
N ARG A 23 7.23 9.02 -2.50
CA ARG A 23 6.42 9.49 -1.38
C ARG A 23 7.29 10.14 -0.29
N PRO A 24 6.72 10.95 0.62
CA PRO A 24 7.46 11.53 1.74
C PRO A 24 8.23 10.49 2.54
N GLU A 25 7.64 9.32 2.80
CA GLU A 25 8.30 8.25 3.55
C GLU A 25 9.50 7.63 2.80
N ASP A 26 9.56 7.76 1.47
CA ASP A 26 10.73 7.35 0.69
C ASP A 26 11.88 8.35 0.88
N ILE A 27 11.54 9.64 0.98
CA ILE A 27 12.49 10.73 1.21
C ILE A 27 13.06 10.64 2.63
N GLU A 28 12.20 10.42 3.63
CA GLU A 28 12.61 10.20 5.03
C GLU A 28 13.56 9.01 5.13
N ALA A 29 13.22 7.87 4.53
CA ALA A 29 14.09 6.69 4.54
C ALA A 29 15.47 6.95 3.89
N VAL A 30 15.52 7.77 2.83
CA VAL A 30 16.79 8.17 2.21
C VAL A 30 17.59 9.09 3.13
N TYR A 31 16.93 10.03 3.82
CA TYR A 31 17.60 10.88 4.80
C TYR A 31 18.19 10.09 5.96
N ASP A 32 17.41 9.18 6.54
CA ASP A 32 17.84 8.33 7.65
C ASP A 32 19.05 7.48 7.24
N LEU A 33 18.99 6.84 6.06
CA LEU A 33 20.10 6.05 5.53
C LEU A 33 21.40 6.88 5.41
N ILE A 34 21.31 8.08 4.83
CA ILE A 34 22.48 8.96 4.66
C ILE A 34 23.03 9.39 6.02
N LEU A 35 22.15 9.67 6.99
CA LEU A 35 22.54 10.09 8.33
C LEU A 35 23.22 8.94 9.10
N GLU A 36 22.66 7.74 9.04
CA GLU A 36 23.18 6.53 9.71
C GLU A 36 24.56 6.13 9.18
N GLU A 37 24.74 6.16 7.86
CA GLU A 37 25.99 5.71 7.23
C GLU A 37 27.06 6.80 7.18
N GLY A 38 26.66 8.07 7.36
CA GLY A 38 27.56 9.22 7.44
C GLY A 38 28.34 9.51 6.16
N GLN A 39 27.91 8.96 5.02
CA GLN A 39 28.60 9.09 3.73
C GLN A 39 27.63 9.38 2.59
N PRO A 40 28.02 10.20 1.59
CA PRO A 40 27.23 10.39 0.39
C PRO A 40 27.03 9.07 -0.37
N ARG A 41 25.81 8.83 -0.84
CA ARG A 41 25.44 7.68 -1.67
C ARG A 41 25.22 8.08 -3.12
N THR A 42 25.46 7.15 -4.03
CA THR A 42 25.12 7.33 -5.43
C THR A 42 23.61 7.23 -5.63
N LEU A 43 23.07 7.88 -6.67
CA LEU A 43 21.65 7.78 -7.01
C LEU A 43 21.19 6.33 -7.22
N GLY A 44 22.04 5.48 -7.79
CA GLY A 44 21.71 4.07 -8.02
C GLY A 44 21.59 3.25 -6.73
N GLU A 45 22.37 3.59 -5.70
CA GLU A 45 22.26 2.95 -4.38
C GLU A 45 20.99 3.38 -3.66
N LEU A 46 20.71 4.70 -3.64
CA LEU A 46 19.49 5.23 -3.06
C LEU A 46 18.24 4.66 -3.73
N ALA A 47 18.24 4.60 -5.07
CA ALA A 47 17.15 4.00 -5.83
C ALA A 47 16.95 2.52 -5.48
N ARG A 48 18.03 1.74 -5.34
CA ARG A 48 17.93 0.33 -4.93
C ARG A 48 17.35 0.18 -3.53
N GLU A 49 17.72 1.02 -2.58
CA GLU A 49 17.17 0.93 -1.23
C GLU A 49 15.68 1.28 -1.20
N VAL A 50 15.28 2.35 -1.89
CA VAL A 50 13.85 2.70 -2.04
C VAL A 50 13.09 1.54 -2.68
N MET A 51 13.62 0.96 -3.77
CA MET A 51 12.98 -0.18 -4.42
C MET A 51 12.85 -1.38 -3.48
N ALA A 52 13.92 -1.73 -2.76
CA ALA A 52 13.93 -2.83 -1.81
C ALA A 52 12.93 -2.62 -0.67
N ARG A 53 12.81 -1.39 -0.16
CA ARG A 53 11.83 -1.03 0.86
C ARG A 53 10.40 -1.25 0.38
N HIS A 54 10.03 -0.81 -0.81
CA HIS A 54 8.69 -1.07 -1.36
C HIS A 54 8.41 -2.57 -1.51
N CYS A 55 9.39 -3.37 -1.96
CA CYS A 55 9.27 -4.82 -2.00
C CYS A 55 9.03 -5.44 -0.62
N ARG A 56 9.76 -5.00 0.42
CA ARG A 56 9.59 -5.47 1.80
C ARG A 56 8.22 -5.10 2.37
N CYS A 57 7.77 -3.85 2.16
CA CYS A 57 6.45 -3.41 2.60
C CYS A 57 5.32 -4.22 1.94
N GLU A 58 5.38 -4.46 0.63
CA GLU A 58 4.38 -5.29 -0.04
C GLU A 58 4.41 -6.74 0.46
N ALA A 59 5.60 -7.31 0.67
CA ALA A 59 5.73 -8.67 1.20
C ALA A 59 5.10 -8.77 2.60
N GLN A 60 5.42 -7.82 3.50
CA GLN A 60 4.86 -7.75 4.85
C GLN A 60 3.34 -7.56 4.84
N ALA A 61 2.82 -6.69 3.99
CA ALA A 61 1.38 -6.47 3.86
C ALA A 61 0.60 -7.70 3.34
N ARG A 62 1.31 -8.65 2.72
CA ARG A 62 0.76 -9.93 2.25
C ARG A 62 0.99 -11.09 3.22
N GLU A 63 1.75 -10.89 4.30
CA GLU A 63 1.98 -11.92 5.32
C GLU A 63 0.70 -12.38 6.01
N PRO A 64 -0.26 -11.50 6.37
CA PRO A 64 -1.60 -11.96 6.70
C PRO A 64 -2.17 -12.55 5.40
N GLY A 65 -2.18 -13.87 5.26
CA GLY A 65 -2.57 -14.54 4.01
C GLY A 65 -4.01 -14.22 3.56
N GLU A 66 -4.81 -13.59 4.43
CA GLU A 66 -6.17 -13.12 4.19
C GLU A 66 -6.26 -11.66 3.74
N ALA A 67 -5.19 -10.86 3.87
CA ALA A 67 -5.17 -9.46 3.46
C ALA A 67 -5.17 -9.33 1.93
N VAL A 68 -6.12 -8.58 1.38
CA VAL A 68 -6.26 -8.37 -0.07
C VAL A 68 -6.00 -6.90 -0.45
N PRO A 69 -5.46 -6.61 -1.65
CA PRO A 69 -5.23 -5.24 -2.07
C PRO A 69 -6.55 -4.50 -2.24
N TYR A 70 -6.63 -3.29 -1.70
CA TYR A 70 -7.74 -2.39 -1.93
C TYR A 70 -7.78 -1.90 -3.39
N ARG A 71 -8.97 -1.96 -3.98
CA ARG A 71 -9.31 -1.55 -5.34
C ARG A 71 -10.67 -0.84 -5.28
N PRO A 72 -10.76 0.45 -5.69
CA PRO A 72 -12.00 1.22 -5.60
C PRO A 72 -13.21 0.63 -6.33
N LYS A 73 -13.01 -0.28 -7.29
CA LYS A 73 -14.06 -0.93 -8.08
C LYS A 73 -14.62 -2.20 -7.42
N GLU A 74 -13.96 -2.70 -6.37
CA GLU A 74 -14.36 -3.92 -5.67
C GLU A 74 -15.22 -3.58 -4.44
N HIS A 75 -15.96 -4.57 -3.96
CA HIS A 75 -16.77 -4.46 -2.75
C HIS A 75 -16.10 -5.20 -1.60
N TYR A 76 -16.31 -4.70 -0.39
CA TYR A 76 -15.67 -5.20 0.82
C TYR A 76 -16.69 -5.35 1.95
N SER A 77 -16.42 -6.27 2.86
CA SER A 77 -17.27 -6.56 4.02
C SER A 77 -16.56 -6.20 5.33
N VAL A 78 -17.34 -5.86 6.36
CA VAL A 78 -16.82 -5.68 7.72
C VAL A 78 -16.08 -6.94 8.17
N GLY A 79 -14.92 -6.76 8.81
CA GLY A 79 -14.01 -7.82 9.25
C GLY A 79 -12.94 -8.19 8.23
N GLN A 80 -13.06 -7.77 6.97
CA GLN A 80 -12.09 -8.09 5.94
C GLN A 80 -10.78 -7.31 6.13
N GLN A 81 -9.64 -8.00 6.02
CA GLN A 81 -8.32 -7.38 6.02
C GLN A 81 -7.95 -6.89 4.61
N LEU A 82 -7.49 -5.65 4.53
CA LEU A 82 -7.07 -5.00 3.30
C LEU A 82 -5.68 -4.42 3.47
N TYR A 83 -4.91 -4.39 2.37
CA TYR A 83 -3.74 -3.54 2.27
C TYR A 83 -3.90 -2.49 1.17
N PHE A 84 -3.28 -1.33 1.34
CA PHE A 84 -3.47 -0.17 0.47
C PHE A 84 -2.17 0.16 -0.30
N PRO A 85 -2.00 -0.32 -1.55
CA PRO A 85 -0.77 -0.11 -2.32
C PRO A 85 -0.39 1.36 -2.51
N HIS A 86 -1.43 2.21 -2.63
CA HIS A 86 -1.27 3.65 -2.85
C HIS A 86 -1.06 4.43 -1.55
N LEU A 87 -1.22 3.79 -0.39
CA LEU A 87 -0.99 4.37 0.94
C LEU A 87 0.12 3.57 1.64
N GLY A 88 1.29 3.43 1.01
CA GLY A 88 2.45 2.83 1.67
C GLY A 88 2.33 1.34 2.01
N TYR A 89 1.39 0.60 1.39
CA TYR A 89 1.06 -0.77 1.78
C TYR A 89 0.57 -0.89 3.24
N LEU A 90 -0.02 0.17 3.79
CA LEU A 90 -0.73 0.11 5.07
C LEU A 90 -1.72 -1.05 5.08
N VAL A 91 -1.80 -1.76 6.20
CA VAL A 91 -2.73 -2.86 6.44
C VAL A 91 -3.80 -2.39 7.41
N GLY A 92 -5.05 -2.78 7.17
CA GLY A 92 -6.13 -2.50 8.09
C GLY A 92 -7.34 -3.40 7.89
N GLN A 93 -8.25 -3.35 8.87
CA GLN A 93 -9.49 -4.12 8.86
C GLN A 93 -10.68 -3.21 8.57
N VAL A 94 -11.57 -3.65 7.68
CA VAL A 94 -12.83 -2.94 7.44
C VAL A 94 -13.70 -3.01 8.69
N VAL A 95 -14.04 -1.86 9.26
CA VAL A 95 -14.89 -1.73 10.46
C VAL A 95 -16.29 -1.21 10.15
N GLY A 96 -16.51 -0.71 8.93
CA GLY A 96 -17.83 -0.23 8.51
C GLY A 96 -17.97 -0.17 7.00
N VAL A 97 -19.19 -0.37 6.51
CA VAL A 97 -19.55 -0.23 5.09
C VAL A 97 -20.88 0.51 5.03
N ARG A 98 -20.95 1.57 4.22
CA ARG A 98 -22.18 2.35 4.00
C ARG A 98 -22.39 2.65 2.51
N PRO A 99 -23.63 2.77 2.04
CA PRO A 99 -23.89 3.24 0.68
C PRO A 99 -23.39 4.67 0.52
N GLY A 100 -22.64 4.92 -0.55
CA GLY A 100 -22.26 6.23 -1.00
C GLY A 100 -23.42 6.87 -1.77
N GLN A 101 -23.75 8.12 -1.42
CA GLN A 101 -24.69 8.92 -2.19
C GLN A 101 -23.91 10.01 -2.91
N ASN A 102 -23.80 9.90 -4.23
CA ASN A 102 -23.29 10.99 -5.06
C ASN A 102 -24.19 11.13 -6.29
N PRO A 103 -24.91 12.24 -6.48
CA PRO A 103 -25.80 12.44 -7.62
C PRO A 103 -25.10 12.34 -9.00
N ARG A 104 -23.77 12.45 -9.04
CA ARG A 104 -22.95 12.44 -10.26
C ARG A 104 -22.33 11.08 -10.57
N TYR A 105 -22.26 10.16 -9.60
CA TYR A 105 -21.69 8.82 -9.78
C TYR A 105 -22.76 7.78 -9.41
N GLY A 106 -22.81 6.65 -10.11
CA GLY A 106 -23.75 5.56 -9.77
C GLY A 106 -23.53 5.02 -8.35
N GLU A 107 -24.30 4.01 -7.95
CA GLU A 107 -24.17 3.40 -6.62
C GLU A 107 -22.73 2.94 -6.34
N PHE A 108 -22.16 3.39 -5.22
CA PHE A 108 -20.86 2.94 -4.71
C PHE A 108 -20.93 2.74 -3.20
N SER A 109 -19.97 2.03 -2.63
CA SER A 109 -19.89 1.84 -1.17
C SER A 109 -18.72 2.62 -0.60
N VAL A 110 -18.89 3.20 0.59
CA VAL A 110 -17.82 3.81 1.38
C VAL A 110 -17.47 2.86 2.51
N ILE A 111 -16.19 2.53 2.64
CA ILE A 111 -15.66 1.69 3.72
C ILE A 111 -14.94 2.54 4.76
N SER A 112 -15.10 2.19 6.03
CA SER A 112 -14.27 2.68 7.13
C SER A 112 -13.28 1.57 7.49
N VAL A 113 -11.99 1.89 7.57
CA VAL A 113 -10.93 0.91 7.82
C VAL A 113 -10.12 1.36 9.03
N ALA A 114 -9.95 0.46 10.00
CA ALA A 114 -9.03 0.65 11.12
C ALA A 114 -7.63 0.20 10.69
N ILE A 115 -6.67 1.11 10.73
CA ILE A 115 -5.26 0.85 10.40
C ILE A 115 -4.51 0.52 11.69
N GLU A 116 -3.70 -0.53 11.68
CA GLU A 116 -2.85 -0.85 12.83
C GLU A 116 -1.87 0.31 13.09
N GLY A 117 -1.89 0.88 14.30
CA GLY A 117 -0.99 1.96 14.72
C GLY A 117 -1.49 3.40 14.50
N GLN A 118 -2.68 3.61 13.91
CA GLN A 118 -3.35 4.93 13.95
C GLN A 118 -4.62 4.84 14.80
N GLU A 119 -4.56 5.39 16.02
CA GLU A 119 -5.77 5.67 16.80
C GLU A 119 -6.58 6.72 16.04
N GLY A 120 -7.75 6.32 15.53
CA GLY A 120 -8.62 7.17 14.74
C GLY A 120 -9.02 8.42 15.51
N ALA A 121 -8.66 9.60 14.99
CA ALA A 121 -9.42 10.80 15.28
C ALA A 121 -10.79 10.63 14.63
N GLY A 122 -11.83 10.51 15.47
CA GLY A 122 -13.22 10.40 15.06
C GLY A 122 -13.77 11.65 14.39
#